data_AF-A0A395GUU8-F1
#
_entry.id   AF-A0A395GUU8-F1
#
_cell.length_a   1.000
_cell.length_b   1.000
_cell.length_c   1.000
_cell.angle_alpha   90.00
_cell.angle_beta   90.00
_cell.angle_gamma   90.00
#
_symmetry.space_group_name_H-M   'P 1'
#
loop_
_entity.id
_entity.type
_entity.pdbx_description
1 polymer ?
#
loop_
_entity_poly.entity_id
_entity_poly.type
_entity_poly.pdbx_seq_one_letter_code
_entity_poly.pdbx_strand_id
1 'polypeptide(L)'
;DRGTGMAILLIVLLVLTTLMTAIRIVSKLVTHQRWWWDDFFAILSLVCSIIMFGLLLAWKHIGLGLHMDLVLATDPNLLLTGGRYFYVATMFFDSSICLPKLSAIFFYARVFRTNDRSLRIQLWALGLIIAGWLLSAYLVTIFQCHPIPRAWDTSLPGTCVNTYRWFLATAALSCVIDIWILVVPIPRIWGLQVSRRRRIYLLVAFFLAYSVIVLSIGRLVATVQIVPRLTSDETWEMPVYMYWAALEASISILSVSTPNATALVK
;
A
#
# COMPACT_ATOMS: atom_id res chain seq x y z
N ASP A 1 11.66 -18.39 14.22
CA ASP A 1 11.16 -18.13 12.86
C ASP A 1 10.14 -17.00 12.91
N ARG A 2 10.49 -15.83 12.38
CA ARG A 2 9.59 -14.66 12.30
C ARG A 2 8.61 -14.74 11.11
N GLY A 3 8.84 -15.67 10.18
CA GLY A 3 8.09 -15.81 8.93
C GLY A 3 6.70 -16.43 9.10
N THR A 4 6.48 -17.26 10.12
CA THR A 4 5.17 -17.87 10.42
C THR A 4 4.11 -16.83 10.79
N GLY A 5 4.42 -15.93 11.73
CA GLY A 5 3.53 -14.83 12.10
C GLY A 5 3.20 -13.93 10.90
N MET A 6 4.19 -13.68 10.04
CA MET A 6 4.03 -12.86 8.85
C MET A 6 3.08 -13.52 7.86
N ALA A 7 3.28 -14.81 7.57
CA ALA A 7 2.42 -15.56 6.67
C ALA A 7 0.95 -15.57 7.15
N ILE A 8 0.72 -15.77 8.45
CA ILE A 8 -0.63 -15.72 9.04
C ILE A 8 -1.26 -14.35 8.81
N LEU A 9 -0.53 -13.26 9.10
CA LEU A 9 -1.05 -11.91 8.88
C LEU A 9 -1.38 -11.67 7.41
N LEU A 10 -0.47 -12.02 6.49
CA LEU A 10 -0.67 -11.82 5.05
C LEU A 10 -1.93 -12.54 4.55
N ILE A 11 -2.17 -13.78 5.00
CA ILE A 11 -3.36 -14.54 4.64
C ILE A 11 -4.63 -13.86 5.18
N VAL A 12 -4.62 -13.43 6.45
CA VAL A 12 -5.76 -12.72 7.04
C VAL A 12 -6.07 -11.42 6.29
N LEU A 13 -5.05 -10.63 5.98
CA LEU A 13 -5.19 -9.38 5.24
C LEU A 13 -5.64 -9.60 3.80
N LEU A 14 -5.15 -10.64 3.14
CA LEU A 14 -5.58 -11.04 1.81
C LEU A 14 -7.07 -11.41 1.79
N VAL A 15 -7.52 -12.23 2.74
CA VAL A 15 -8.94 -12.60 2.86
C VAL A 15 -9.79 -11.36 3.13
N LEU A 16 -9.35 -10.48 4.03
CA LEU A 16 -10.12 -9.30 4.39
C LEU A 16 -10.23 -8.29 3.23
N THR A 17 -9.13 -8.04 2.51
CA THR A 17 -9.12 -7.13 1.35
C THR A 17 -9.94 -7.67 0.19
N THR A 18 -9.82 -8.96 -0.13
CA THR A 18 -10.63 -9.61 -1.18
C THR A 18 -12.12 -9.55 -0.86
N LEU A 19 -12.52 -9.86 0.38
CA LEU A 19 -13.92 -9.77 0.81
C LEU A 19 -14.46 -8.34 0.68
N MET A 20 -13.70 -7.34 1.11
CA MET A 20 -14.15 -5.94 1.06
C MET A 20 -14.26 -5.39 -0.36
N THR A 21 -13.33 -5.73 -1.25
CA THR A 21 -13.43 -5.39 -2.67
C THR A 21 -14.57 -6.15 -3.35
N ALA A 22 -14.83 -7.41 -2.98
CA ALA A 22 -15.98 -8.17 -3.48
C ALA A 22 -17.30 -7.52 -3.06
N ILE A 23 -17.43 -7.12 -1.78
CA ILE A 23 -18.59 -6.38 -1.28
C ILE A 23 -18.79 -5.07 -2.05
N ARG A 24 -17.71 -4.35 -2.37
CA ARG A 24 -17.76 -3.15 -3.22
C ARG A 24 -18.38 -3.46 -4.58
N ILE A 25 -17.91 -4.51 -5.26
CA ILE A 25 -18.42 -4.92 -6.58
C ILE A 25 -19.91 -5.32 -6.48
N VAL A 26 -20.25 -6.19 -5.52
CA VAL A 26 -21.64 -6.64 -5.31
C VAL A 26 -22.56 -5.46 -5.02
N SER A 27 -22.14 -4.51 -4.17
CA SER A 27 -22.93 -3.32 -3.86
C SER A 27 -23.19 -2.47 -5.10
N LYS A 28 -22.19 -2.29 -5.97
CA LYS A 28 -22.38 -1.58 -7.25
C LYS A 28 -23.38 -2.29 -8.16
N LEU A 29 -23.29 -3.62 -8.26
CA LEU A 29 -24.20 -4.43 -9.06
C LEU A 29 -25.64 -4.36 -8.54
N VAL A 30 -25.84 -4.55 -7.24
CA VAL A 30 -27.18 -4.53 -6.60
C VAL A 30 -27.81 -3.14 -6.63
N THR A 31 -27.02 -2.08 -6.41
CA THR A 31 -27.54 -0.70 -6.38
C THR A 31 -27.54 -0.02 -7.75
N HIS A 32 -27.21 -0.75 -8.84
CA HIS A 32 -27.10 -0.25 -10.21
C HIS A 32 -26.30 1.06 -10.34
N GLN A 33 -25.26 1.21 -9.51
CA GLN A 33 -24.42 2.39 -9.53
C GLN A 33 -23.47 2.37 -10.74
N ARG A 34 -23.27 3.52 -11.38
CA ARG A 34 -22.32 3.63 -12.49
C ARG A 34 -20.88 3.35 -12.03
N TRP A 35 -20.19 2.50 -12.79
CA TRP A 35 -18.76 2.24 -12.69
C TRP A 35 -17.96 3.49 -13.08
N TRP A 36 -16.97 3.83 -12.25
CA TRP A 36 -16.09 4.97 -12.46
C TRP A 36 -14.62 4.60 -12.21
N TRP A 37 -13.70 5.51 -12.51
CA TRP A 37 -12.26 5.33 -12.29
C TRP A 37 -11.91 4.93 -10.85
N ASP A 38 -12.70 5.36 -9.86
CA ASP A 38 -12.49 4.96 -8.47
C ASP A 38 -12.63 3.44 -8.28
N ASP A 39 -13.58 2.79 -8.96
CA ASP A 39 -13.77 1.35 -8.91
C ASP A 39 -12.60 0.59 -9.57
N PHE A 40 -12.15 1.07 -10.72
CA PHE A 40 -11.05 0.47 -11.45
C PHE A 40 -9.75 0.46 -10.63
N PHE A 41 -9.38 1.60 -10.04
CA PHE A 41 -8.16 1.70 -9.23
C PHE A 41 -8.23 0.83 -7.96
N ALA A 42 -9.41 0.70 -7.34
CA ALA A 42 -9.59 -0.16 -6.18
C ALA A 42 -9.42 -1.65 -6.52
N ILE A 43 -9.97 -2.10 -7.64
CA ILE A 43 -9.82 -3.48 -8.11
C ILE A 43 -8.38 -3.77 -8.53
N LEU A 44 -7.75 -2.83 -9.26
CA LEU A 44 -6.36 -2.97 -9.67
C LEU A 44 -5.42 -3.06 -8.45
N SER A 45 -5.68 -2.26 -7.41
CA SER A 45 -4.93 -2.34 -6.14
C SER A 45 -5.04 -3.72 -5.48
N LEU A 46 -6.23 -4.34 -5.51
CA LEU A 46 -6.40 -5.71 -5.01
C LEU A 46 -5.53 -6.70 -5.79
N VAL A 47 -5.55 -6.63 -7.13
CA VAL A 47 -4.74 -7.51 -7.98
C VAL A 47 -3.26 -7.37 -7.65
N CYS A 48 -2.76 -6.13 -7.52
CA CYS A 48 -1.38 -5.88 -7.12
C CYS A 48 -1.08 -6.44 -5.72
N SER A 49 -2.00 -6.30 -4.77
CA SER A 49 -1.83 -6.83 -3.40
C SER A 49 -1.79 -8.36 -3.38
N ILE A 50 -2.62 -9.04 -4.19
CA ILE A 50 -2.59 -10.50 -4.34
C ILE A 50 -1.23 -10.96 -4.85
N ILE A 51 -0.70 -10.30 -5.89
CA ILE A 51 0.61 -10.65 -6.46
C ILE A 51 1.71 -10.44 -5.42
N MET A 52 1.71 -9.29 -4.74
CA MET A 52 2.67 -8.99 -3.69
C MET A 52 2.64 -10.03 -2.57
N PHE A 53 1.46 -10.33 -2.02
CA PHE A 53 1.32 -11.32 -0.95
C PHE A 53 1.71 -12.73 -1.39
N GLY A 54 1.38 -13.13 -2.62
CA GLY A 54 1.81 -14.40 -3.20
C GLY A 54 3.34 -14.53 -3.26
N LEU A 55 4.03 -13.48 -3.71
CA LEU A 55 5.50 -13.44 -3.77
C LEU A 55 6.14 -13.49 -2.37
N LEU A 56 5.57 -12.79 -1.39
CA LEU A 56 6.06 -12.82 -0.01
C LEU A 56 5.85 -14.18 0.66
N LEU A 57 4.72 -14.84 0.40
CA LEU A 57 4.47 -16.21 0.85
C LEU A 57 5.43 -17.20 0.20
N ALA A 58 5.70 -17.06 -1.10
CA ALA A 58 6.72 -17.84 -1.80
C ALA A 58 8.12 -17.62 -1.19
N TRP A 59 8.48 -16.37 -0.85
CA TRP A 59 9.75 -16.06 -0.19
C TRP A 59 9.84 -16.69 1.21
N LYS A 60 8.72 -16.74 1.95
CA LYS A 60 8.64 -17.46 3.22
C LYS A 60 8.93 -18.96 3.09
N HIS A 61 8.53 -19.61 2.01
CA HIS A 61 8.82 -21.03 1.81
C HIS A 61 10.31 -21.33 1.58
N ILE A 62 11.07 -20.36 1.10
CA ILE A 62 12.50 -20.51 0.80
C ILE A 62 13.43 -19.91 1.86
N GLY A 63 12.90 -19.29 2.92
CA GLY A 63 13.70 -18.87 4.08
C GLY A 63 13.45 -17.47 4.65
N LEU A 64 12.45 -16.71 4.16
CA LEU A 64 12.10 -15.42 4.79
C LEU A 64 11.67 -15.63 6.25
N GLY A 65 12.30 -14.91 7.18
CA GLY A 65 12.09 -15.04 8.64
C GLY A 65 13.06 -15.99 9.35
N LEU A 66 14.03 -16.54 8.62
CA LEU A 66 15.22 -17.22 9.15
C LEU A 66 16.43 -16.29 9.03
N HIS A 67 17.46 -16.52 9.85
CA HIS A 67 18.72 -15.78 9.73
C HIS A 67 19.43 -16.15 8.42
N MET A 68 20.08 -15.18 7.77
CA MET A 68 20.72 -15.39 6.47
C MET A 68 21.70 -16.57 6.47
N ASP A 69 22.44 -16.77 7.56
CA ASP A 69 23.41 -17.86 7.72
C ASP A 69 22.76 -19.25 7.59
N LEU A 70 21.55 -19.42 8.11
CA LEU A 70 20.81 -20.69 8.04
C LEU A 70 20.29 -20.96 6.62
N VAL A 71 19.90 -19.91 5.91
CA VAL A 71 19.45 -20.01 4.51
C VAL A 71 20.63 -20.37 3.61
N LEU A 72 21.77 -19.72 3.80
CA LEU A 72 23.03 -20.02 3.10
C LEU A 72 23.51 -21.45 3.35
N ALA A 73 23.39 -21.94 4.58
CA ALA A 73 23.76 -23.30 4.93
C ALA A 73 22.87 -24.36 4.26
N THR A 74 21.63 -24.00 3.88
CA THR A 74 20.69 -24.90 3.21
C THR A 74 20.95 -24.94 1.71
N ASP A 75 20.86 -23.79 1.04
CA ASP A 75 21.21 -23.65 -0.38
C ASP A 75 21.43 -22.15 -0.70
N PRO A 76 22.65 -21.76 -1.13
CA PRO A 76 22.96 -20.38 -1.50
C PRO A 76 22.05 -19.78 -2.58
N ASN A 77 21.47 -20.60 -3.46
CA ASN A 77 20.58 -20.13 -4.52
C ASN A 77 19.22 -19.61 -3.99
N LEU A 78 18.86 -19.95 -2.74
CA LEU A 78 17.63 -19.49 -2.12
C LEU A 78 17.67 -17.99 -1.81
N LEU A 79 18.84 -17.44 -1.46
CA LEU A 79 18.98 -15.99 -1.28
C LEU A 79 18.77 -15.23 -2.59
N LEU A 80 19.36 -15.71 -3.69
CA LEU A 80 19.19 -15.13 -5.02
C LEU A 80 17.71 -15.15 -5.45
N THR A 81 17.04 -16.28 -5.21
CA THR A 81 15.62 -16.46 -5.52
C THR A 81 14.75 -15.54 -4.66
N GLY A 82 15.08 -15.42 -3.37
CA GLY A 82 14.42 -14.51 -2.43
C GLY A 82 14.55 -13.05 -2.83
N GLY A 83 15.76 -12.61 -3.21
CA GLY A 83 16.00 -11.27 -3.72
C GLY A 83 15.18 -10.95 -4.97
N ARG A 84 14.99 -11.93 -5.88
CA ARG A 84 14.12 -11.77 -7.06
C ARG A 84 12.65 -11.62 -6.67
N TYR A 85 12.15 -12.42 -5.72
CA TYR A 85 10.79 -12.25 -5.22
C TYR A 85 10.59 -10.89 -4.57
N PHE A 86 11.56 -10.45 -3.76
CA PHE A 86 11.51 -9.14 -3.11
C PHE A 86 11.52 -7.98 -4.11
N TYR A 87 12.38 -8.07 -5.13
CA TYR A 87 12.47 -7.09 -6.21
C TYR A 87 11.13 -6.88 -6.91
N VAL A 88 10.47 -7.98 -7.31
CA VAL A 88 9.16 -7.91 -7.96
C VAL A 88 8.07 -7.47 -6.98
N ALA A 89 8.07 -7.99 -5.74
CA ALA A 89 7.09 -7.65 -4.72
C ALA A 89 7.08 -6.15 -4.39
N THR A 90 8.24 -5.50 -4.38
CA THR A 90 8.36 -4.05 -4.12
C THR A 90 7.63 -3.20 -5.16
N MET A 91 7.67 -3.58 -6.45
CA MET A 91 6.91 -2.87 -7.49
C MET A 91 5.40 -2.96 -7.27
N PHE A 92 4.91 -4.14 -6.91
CA PHE A 92 3.49 -4.35 -6.65
C PHE A 92 3.04 -3.73 -5.34
N PHE A 93 3.95 -3.61 -4.37
CA PHE A 93 3.73 -2.87 -3.14
C PHE A 93 3.44 -1.39 -3.39
N ASP A 94 4.30 -0.71 -4.16
CA ASP A 94 4.11 0.71 -4.46
C ASP A 94 2.77 0.95 -5.17
N SER A 95 2.39 0.06 -6.10
CA SER A 95 1.07 0.05 -6.72
C SER A 95 -0.07 -0.17 -5.71
N SER A 96 0.08 -1.13 -4.80
CA SER A 96 -0.94 -1.44 -3.78
C SER A 96 -1.24 -0.24 -2.87
N ILE A 97 -0.30 0.68 -2.68
CA ILE A 97 -0.46 1.89 -1.86
C ILE A 97 -0.90 3.10 -2.68
N CYS A 98 -0.38 3.29 -3.88
CA CYS A 98 -0.72 4.46 -4.70
C CYS A 98 -2.14 4.35 -5.29
N LEU A 99 -2.55 3.16 -5.74
CA LEU A 99 -3.82 2.96 -6.43
C LEU A 99 -5.05 3.23 -5.54
N PRO A 100 -5.12 2.80 -4.26
CA PRO A 100 -6.20 3.19 -3.35
C PRO A 100 -6.28 4.71 -3.15
N LYS A 101 -5.13 5.40 -3.06
CA LYS A 101 -5.11 6.86 -2.91
C LYS A 101 -5.67 7.57 -4.14
N LEU A 102 -5.31 7.09 -5.34
CA LEU A 102 -5.94 7.55 -6.59
C LEU A 102 -7.45 7.29 -6.58
N SER A 103 -7.87 6.07 -6.19
CA SER A 103 -9.28 5.73 -6.06
C SER A 103 -10.02 6.68 -5.10
N ALA A 104 -9.44 7.03 -3.95
CA ALA A 104 -9.99 8.00 -3.00
C ALA A 104 -10.18 9.38 -3.62
N ILE A 105 -9.19 9.87 -4.39
CA ILE A 105 -9.26 11.17 -5.08
C ILE A 105 -10.37 11.18 -6.12
N PHE A 106 -10.48 10.13 -6.94
CA PHE A 106 -11.56 10.02 -7.92
C PHE A 106 -12.94 9.90 -7.26
N PHE A 107 -13.01 9.19 -6.13
CA PHE A 107 -14.21 9.13 -5.31
C PHE A 107 -14.62 10.51 -4.79
N TYR A 108 -13.68 11.29 -4.24
CA TYR A 108 -13.96 12.67 -3.80
C TYR A 108 -14.35 13.59 -4.96
N ALA A 109 -13.69 13.49 -6.10
CA ALA A 109 -14.06 14.25 -7.30
C ALA A 109 -15.49 13.95 -7.75
N ARG A 110 -15.93 12.68 -7.64
CA ARG A 110 -17.29 12.23 -7.97
C ARG A 110 -18.33 12.71 -6.94
N VAL A 111 -18.03 12.60 -5.65
CA VAL A 111 -18.97 12.91 -4.56
C VAL A 111 -19.19 14.40 -4.42
N PHE A 112 -18.11 15.18 -4.36
CA PHE A 112 -18.24 16.60 -4.10
C PHE A 112 -18.78 17.35 -5.31
N ARG A 113 -18.45 16.92 -6.54
CA ARG A 113 -19.07 17.39 -7.80
C ARG A 113 -19.34 18.91 -7.85
N THR A 114 -18.51 19.68 -7.15
CA THR A 114 -18.77 21.07 -6.80
C THR A 114 -18.14 21.97 -7.84
N ASN A 115 -18.80 23.10 -8.16
CA ASN A 115 -18.24 24.21 -8.94
C ASN A 115 -17.04 24.90 -8.27
N ASP A 116 -16.51 24.34 -7.18
CA ASP A 116 -15.41 24.88 -6.43
C ASP A 116 -14.07 24.55 -7.12
N ARG A 117 -13.48 25.59 -7.71
CA ARG A 117 -12.20 25.51 -8.41
C ARG A 117 -11.06 25.10 -7.47
N SER A 118 -11.07 25.52 -6.20
CA SER A 118 -9.99 25.24 -5.25
C SER A 118 -9.92 23.75 -4.91
N LEU A 119 -11.07 23.12 -4.62
CA LEU A 119 -11.14 21.68 -4.33
C LEU A 119 -10.64 20.87 -5.54
N ARG A 120 -11.09 21.25 -6.73
CA ARG A 120 -10.69 20.58 -7.98
C ARG A 120 -9.17 20.65 -8.17
N ILE A 121 -8.56 21.83 -8.00
CA ILE A 121 -7.11 22.00 -8.13
C ILE A 121 -6.37 21.10 -7.12
N GLN A 122 -6.79 21.08 -5.85
CA GLN A 122 -6.15 20.25 -4.82
C GLN A 122 -6.23 18.75 -5.14
N LEU A 123 -7.39 18.26 -5.59
CA LEU A 123 -7.58 16.85 -5.96
C LEU A 123 -6.71 16.45 -7.15
N TRP A 124 -6.64 17.28 -8.20
CA TRP A 124 -5.80 16.99 -9.37
C TRP A 124 -4.31 17.12 -9.05
N ALA A 125 -3.90 18.08 -8.23
CA ALA A 125 -2.52 18.21 -7.77
C ALA A 125 -2.08 16.97 -6.97
N LEU A 126 -2.91 16.51 -6.03
CA LEU A 126 -2.68 15.26 -5.31
C LEU A 126 -2.61 14.05 -6.25
N GLY A 127 -3.51 13.96 -7.22
CA GLY A 127 -3.51 12.88 -8.22
C GLY A 127 -2.22 12.84 -9.03
N LEU A 128 -1.72 14.00 -9.46
CA LEU A 128 -0.45 14.12 -10.17
C LEU A 128 0.74 13.75 -9.29
N ILE A 129 0.75 14.16 -8.03
CA ILE A 129 1.80 13.78 -7.07
C ILE A 129 1.84 12.26 -6.88
N ILE A 130 0.69 11.62 -6.70
CA ILE A 130 0.63 10.15 -6.51
C ILE A 130 1.02 9.41 -7.79
N ALA A 131 0.55 9.85 -8.95
CA ALA A 131 0.94 9.26 -10.23
C ALA A 131 2.44 9.41 -10.50
N GLY A 132 3.00 10.59 -10.19
CA GLY A 132 4.43 10.86 -10.28
C GLY A 132 5.24 10.02 -9.30
N TRP A 133 4.75 9.86 -8.06
CA TRP A 133 5.36 8.96 -7.09
C TRP A 133 5.37 7.53 -7.61
N LEU A 134 4.24 6.99 -8.06
CA LEU A 134 4.16 5.64 -8.60
C LEU A 134 5.15 5.43 -9.76
N LEU A 135 5.16 6.36 -10.73
CA LEU A 135 6.10 6.31 -11.85
C LEU A 135 7.56 6.34 -11.37
N SER A 136 7.89 7.23 -10.44
CA SER A 136 9.24 7.31 -9.87
C SER A 136 9.63 6.01 -9.15
N ALA A 137 8.67 5.34 -8.48
CA ALA A 137 8.92 4.11 -7.77
C ALA A 137 9.23 2.95 -8.72
N TYR A 138 8.51 2.85 -9.83
CA TYR A 138 8.84 1.90 -10.89
C TYR A 138 10.22 2.15 -11.49
N LEU A 139 10.52 3.40 -11.85
CA LEU A 139 11.81 3.74 -12.45
C LEU A 139 12.97 3.45 -11.49
N VAL A 140 12.85 3.86 -10.23
CA VAL A 140 13.89 3.62 -9.23
C VAL A 140 14.02 2.13 -8.95
N THR A 141 12.94 1.37 -8.83
CA THR A 141 13.05 -0.08 -8.60
C THR A 141 13.70 -0.79 -9.80
N ILE A 142 13.32 -0.43 -11.03
CA ILE A 142 13.90 -1.02 -12.26
C ILE A 142 15.40 -0.72 -12.37
N PHE A 143 15.78 0.53 -12.07
CA PHE A 143 17.15 1.02 -12.22
C PHE A 143 17.87 1.17 -10.87
N GLN A 144 17.47 0.40 -9.85
CA GLN A 144 18.00 0.58 -8.49
C GLN A 144 19.48 0.25 -8.39
N CYS A 145 20.01 -0.59 -9.29
CA CYS A 145 21.40 -0.99 -9.32
C CYS A 145 21.97 -0.91 -10.73
N HIS A 146 23.27 -0.61 -10.81
CA HIS A 146 24.07 -0.70 -12.03
C HIS A 146 25.25 -1.65 -11.79
N PRO A 147 25.27 -2.85 -12.38
CA PRO A 147 24.30 -3.39 -13.34
C PRO A 147 22.99 -3.86 -12.66
N ILE A 148 21.87 -3.88 -13.39
CA ILE A 148 20.53 -4.24 -12.87
C ILE A 148 20.53 -5.59 -12.12
N PRO A 149 21.21 -6.66 -12.58
CA PRO A 149 21.23 -7.93 -11.86
C PRO A 149 21.76 -7.86 -10.43
N ARG A 150 22.55 -6.83 -10.09
CA ARG A 150 23.02 -6.60 -8.72
C ARG A 150 21.87 -6.31 -7.73
N ALA A 151 20.69 -5.95 -8.23
CA ALA A 151 19.48 -5.75 -7.43
C ALA A 151 19.05 -7.00 -6.65
N TRP A 152 19.30 -8.20 -7.18
CA TRP A 152 18.99 -9.47 -6.52
C TRP A 152 20.22 -10.35 -6.31
N ASP A 153 21.35 -10.04 -6.97
CA ASP A 153 22.63 -10.72 -6.80
C ASP A 153 23.68 -9.75 -6.23
N THR A 154 23.79 -9.71 -4.91
CA THR A 154 24.69 -8.79 -4.21
C THR A 154 26.18 -9.12 -4.42
N SER A 155 26.51 -10.28 -4.99
CA SER A 155 27.89 -10.70 -5.27
C SER A 155 28.52 -9.97 -6.47
N LEU A 156 27.69 -9.51 -7.41
CA LEU A 156 28.14 -8.83 -8.63
C LEU A 156 28.66 -7.43 -8.31
N PRO A 157 29.82 -6.98 -8.81
CA PRO A 157 30.33 -5.63 -8.57
C PRO A 157 29.42 -4.55 -9.18
N GLY A 158 29.31 -3.41 -8.52
CA GLY A 158 28.48 -2.30 -9.00
C GLY A 158 28.03 -1.36 -7.88
N THR A 159 27.16 -0.41 -8.25
CA THR A 159 26.60 0.58 -7.34
C THR A 159 25.08 0.53 -7.35
N CYS A 160 24.46 0.72 -6.19
CA CYS A 160 23.01 0.75 -6.04
C CYS A 160 22.57 2.06 -5.38
N VAL A 161 21.30 2.42 -5.59
CA VAL A 161 20.61 3.49 -4.88
C VAL A 161 20.64 3.19 -3.39
N ASN A 162 20.71 4.26 -2.58
CA ASN A 162 20.68 4.11 -1.13
C ASN A 162 19.27 3.71 -0.67
N THR A 163 19.10 2.42 -0.34
CA THR A 163 17.85 1.80 0.10
C THR A 163 17.21 2.52 1.28
N TYR A 164 18.00 2.97 2.26
CA TYR A 164 17.50 3.71 3.42
C TYR A 164 16.88 5.05 3.03
N ARG A 165 17.61 5.86 2.24
CA ARG A 165 17.11 7.18 1.79
C ARG A 165 15.86 7.03 0.93
N TRP A 166 15.83 6.01 0.08
CA TRP A 166 14.66 5.72 -0.76
C TRP A 166 13.44 5.36 0.08
N PHE A 167 13.53 4.36 0.97
CA PHE A 167 12.41 3.98 1.83
C PHE A 167 11.97 5.09 2.77
N LEU A 168 12.90 5.91 3.27
CA LEU A 168 12.57 7.04 4.12
C LEU A 168 11.76 8.09 3.36
N ALA A 169 12.17 8.40 2.13
CA ALA A 169 11.47 9.35 1.27
C ALA A 169 10.06 8.87 0.91
N THR A 170 9.89 7.60 0.51
CA THR A 170 8.57 7.05 0.17
C THR A 170 7.67 6.93 1.39
N ALA A 171 8.21 6.54 2.55
CA ALA A 171 7.45 6.48 3.79
C ALA A 171 6.96 7.87 4.23
N ALA A 172 7.83 8.87 4.19
CA ALA A 172 7.48 10.25 4.53
C ALA A 172 6.45 10.83 3.54
N LEU A 173 6.66 10.63 2.23
CA LEU A 173 5.74 11.10 1.19
C LEU A 173 4.35 10.46 1.35
N SER A 174 4.28 9.16 1.64
CA SER A 174 3.02 8.47 1.91
C SER A 174 2.25 9.12 3.06
N CYS A 175 2.91 9.38 4.19
CA CYS A 175 2.31 10.02 5.36
C CYS A 175 1.73 11.40 5.02
N VAL A 176 2.52 12.23 4.32
CA VAL A 176 2.09 13.57 3.91
C VAL A 176 0.86 13.49 3.00
N ILE A 177 0.86 12.58 2.04
CA ILE A 177 -0.28 12.38 1.13
C ILE A 177 -1.52 11.92 1.91
N ASP A 178 -1.39 10.99 2.86
CA ASP A 178 -2.53 10.49 3.64
C ASP A 178 -3.17 11.58 4.50
N ILE A 179 -2.34 12.41 5.14
CA ILE A 179 -2.82 13.58 5.89
C ILE A 179 -3.52 14.55 4.95
N TRP A 180 -2.94 14.81 3.78
CA TRP A 180 -3.54 15.74 2.82
C TRP A 180 -4.89 15.24 2.32
N ILE A 181 -4.99 13.97 1.90
CA ILE A 181 -6.25 13.33 1.47
C ILE A 181 -7.32 13.44 2.57
N LEU A 182 -6.95 13.24 3.84
CA LEU A 182 -7.86 13.38 4.98
C LEU A 182 -8.36 14.82 5.17
N VAL A 183 -7.48 15.82 5.02
CA VAL A 183 -7.79 17.23 5.28
C VAL A 183 -8.64 17.87 4.18
N VAL A 184 -8.43 17.51 2.91
CA VAL A 184 -9.14 18.09 1.76
C VAL A 184 -10.67 18.17 1.94
N PRO A 185 -11.38 17.11 2.38
CA PRO A 185 -12.84 17.15 2.51
C PRO A 185 -13.36 17.80 3.81
N ILE A 186 -12.54 17.98 4.85
CA ILE A 186 -13.01 18.41 6.19
C ILE A 186 -13.78 19.74 6.16
N PRO A 187 -13.25 20.84 5.57
CA PRO A 187 -13.95 22.12 5.57
C PRO A 187 -15.32 22.08 4.89
N ARG A 188 -15.48 21.17 3.92
CA ARG A 188 -16.73 21.02 3.15
C ARG A 188 -17.77 20.19 3.88
N ILE A 189 -17.33 19.20 4.64
CA ILE A 189 -18.22 18.36 5.43
C ILE A 189 -18.80 19.15 6.61
N TRP A 190 -18.04 20.09 7.17
CA TRP A 190 -18.46 20.83 8.38
C TRP A 190 -19.68 21.74 8.16
N GLY A 191 -19.90 22.21 6.93
CA GLY A 191 -21.07 23.02 6.57
C GLY A 191 -22.32 22.24 6.17
N LEU A 192 -22.26 20.91 6.07
CA LEU A 192 -23.35 20.10 5.52
C LEU A 192 -24.27 19.57 6.62
N GLN A 193 -25.54 19.99 6.62
CA GLN A 193 -26.58 19.44 7.50
C GLN A 193 -26.93 18.00 7.07
N VAL A 194 -26.17 17.03 7.58
CA VAL A 194 -26.37 15.60 7.29
C VAL A 194 -27.32 14.92 8.28
N SER A 195 -28.16 14.01 7.77
CA SER A 195 -29.00 13.14 8.60
C SER A 195 -28.17 12.22 9.50
N ARG A 196 -28.73 11.79 10.65
CA ARG A 196 -28.01 10.94 11.64
C ARG A 196 -27.36 9.70 11.01
N ARG A 197 -28.02 9.06 10.03
CA ARG A 197 -27.46 7.91 9.28
C ARG A 197 -26.23 8.29 8.46
N ARG A 198 -26.26 9.41 7.74
CA ARG A 198 -25.10 9.91 6.98
C ARG A 198 -23.93 10.33 7.88
N ARG A 199 -24.23 10.85 9.07
CA ARG A 199 -23.21 11.18 10.08
C ARG A 199 -22.43 9.95 10.54
N ILE A 200 -23.10 8.81 10.75
CA ILE A 200 -22.43 7.55 11.12
C ILE A 200 -21.50 7.08 9.99
N TYR A 201 -21.93 7.12 8.73
CA TYR A 201 -21.07 6.72 7.61
C TYR A 201 -19.82 7.59 7.47
N LEU A 202 -19.97 8.90 7.67
CA LEU A 202 -18.83 9.81 7.68
C LEU A 202 -17.86 9.47 8.81
N LEU A 203 -18.35 9.18 10.02
CA LEU A 203 -17.50 8.77 11.15
C LEU A 203 -16.71 7.49 10.86
N VAL A 204 -17.34 6.47 10.28
CA VAL A 204 -16.66 5.22 9.91
C VAL A 204 -15.59 5.47 8.84
N ALA A 205 -15.90 6.26 7.81
CA ALA A 205 -14.93 6.62 6.78
C ALA A 205 -13.76 7.44 7.34
N PHE A 206 -14.03 8.38 8.26
CA PHE A 206 -12.99 9.16 8.95
C PHE A 206 -12.11 8.27 9.84
N PHE A 207 -12.70 7.32 10.56
CA PHE A 207 -11.94 6.40 11.41
C PHE A 207 -10.98 5.53 10.60
N LEU A 208 -11.44 5.00 9.46
CA LEU A 208 -10.59 4.20 8.57
C LEU A 208 -9.54 5.05 7.87
N ALA A 209 -9.85 6.28 7.49
CA ALA A 209 -8.85 7.19 6.93
C ALA A 209 -7.78 7.55 7.98
N TYR A 210 -8.18 7.75 9.23
CA TYR A 210 -7.26 7.99 10.35
C TYR A 210 -6.37 6.77 10.63
N SER A 211 -6.91 5.55 10.57
CA SER A 211 -6.10 4.34 10.80
C SER A 211 -5.03 4.15 9.72
N VAL A 212 -5.28 4.52 8.46
CA VAL A 212 -4.24 4.52 7.41
C VAL A 212 -3.06 5.43 7.81
N ILE A 213 -3.32 6.64 8.31
CA ILE A 213 -2.25 7.57 8.72
C ILE A 213 -1.40 6.98 9.84
N VAL A 214 -2.02 6.34 10.84
CA VAL A 214 -1.29 5.67 11.93
C VAL A 214 -0.37 4.58 11.39
N LEU A 215 -0.84 3.80 10.41
CA LEU A 215 -0.04 2.76 9.78
C LEU A 215 1.09 3.33 8.93
N SER A 216 0.85 4.40 8.19
CA SER A 216 1.89 5.11 7.42
C SER A 216 2.99 5.66 8.34
N ILE A 217 2.62 6.24 9.48
CA ILE A 217 3.58 6.69 10.50
C ILE A 217 4.31 5.49 11.11
N GLY A 218 3.61 4.41 11.42
CA GLY A 218 4.20 3.17 11.91
C GLY A 218 5.24 2.61 10.94
N ARG A 219 4.93 2.63 9.63
CA ARG A 219 5.89 2.25 8.59
C ARG A 219 7.07 3.22 8.53
N LEU A 220 6.86 4.53 8.65
CA LEU A 220 7.96 5.51 8.69
C LEU A 220 8.91 5.23 9.87
N VAL A 221 8.36 4.95 11.05
CA VAL A 221 9.16 4.56 12.23
C VAL A 221 9.89 3.25 11.98
N ALA A 222 9.21 2.26 11.40
CA ALA A 222 9.80 0.98 11.02
C ALA A 222 10.97 1.17 10.03
N THR A 223 10.82 2.06 9.04
CA THR A 223 11.90 2.41 8.11
C THR A 223 13.12 2.97 8.85
N VAL A 224 12.92 3.89 9.78
CA VAL A 224 14.01 4.52 10.55
C VAL A 224 14.75 3.50 11.42
N GLN A 225 14.01 2.57 12.03
CA GLN A 225 14.57 1.63 13.01
C GLN A 225 15.15 0.36 12.38
N ILE A 226 14.55 -0.14 11.30
CA ILE A 226 14.80 -1.48 10.77
C ILE A 226 15.69 -1.43 9.54
N VAL A 227 15.49 -0.47 8.62
CA VAL A 227 16.25 -0.44 7.35
C VAL A 227 17.77 -0.32 7.55
N PRO A 228 18.29 0.40 8.56
CA PRO A 228 19.72 0.37 8.85
C PRO A 228 20.25 -1.02 9.27
N ARG A 229 19.39 -1.90 9.78
CA ARG A 229 19.72 -3.26 10.25
C ARG A 229 19.63 -4.32 9.14
N LEU A 230 19.04 -3.99 7.99
CA LEU A 230 18.97 -4.92 6.85
C LEU A 230 20.35 -5.32 6.33
N THR A 231 21.39 -4.49 6.56
CA THR A 231 22.76 -4.79 6.15
C THR A 231 23.38 -5.95 6.92
N SER A 232 22.90 -6.24 8.13
CA SER A 232 23.40 -7.37 8.94
C SER A 232 22.61 -8.65 8.70
N ASP A 233 21.28 -8.59 8.65
CA ASP A 233 20.45 -9.76 8.42
C ASP A 233 19.13 -9.37 7.73
N GLU A 234 19.12 -9.43 6.40
CA GLU A 234 17.97 -9.05 5.59
C GLU A 234 16.81 -10.03 5.80
N THR A 235 17.06 -11.33 5.72
CA THR A 235 15.99 -12.33 5.81
C THR A 235 15.32 -12.37 7.19
N TRP A 236 16.03 -11.99 8.26
CA TRP A 236 15.49 -11.95 9.62
C TRP A 236 14.77 -10.64 9.99
N GLU A 237 15.28 -9.49 9.55
CA GLU A 237 14.71 -8.19 9.91
C GLU A 237 13.59 -7.74 8.95
N MET A 238 13.63 -8.20 7.70
CA MET A 238 12.68 -7.78 6.68
C MET A 238 11.20 -8.08 7.01
N PRO A 239 10.83 -9.22 7.62
CA PRO A 239 9.45 -9.46 8.05
C PRO A 239 8.88 -8.36 8.95
N VAL A 240 9.71 -7.73 9.79
CA VAL A 240 9.27 -6.69 10.72
C VAL A 240 8.81 -5.43 9.97
N TYR A 241 9.58 -5.04 8.95
CA TYR A 241 9.20 -3.95 8.05
C TYR A 241 7.94 -4.29 7.23
N MET A 242 7.88 -5.53 6.74
CA MET A 242 6.78 -6.00 5.89
C MET A 242 5.43 -6.06 6.61
N TYR A 243 5.38 -6.25 7.94
CA TYR A 243 4.15 -6.15 8.71
C TYR A 243 3.47 -4.79 8.53
N TRP A 244 4.22 -3.71 8.73
CA TRP A 244 3.70 -2.35 8.60
C TRP A 244 3.29 -2.02 7.18
N ALA A 245 4.12 -2.41 6.21
CA ALA A 245 3.84 -2.25 4.79
C ALA A 245 2.54 -2.97 4.37
N ALA A 246 2.38 -4.24 4.74
CA ALA A 246 1.20 -5.03 4.41
C ALA A 246 -0.08 -4.47 5.05
N LEU A 247 0.00 -4.01 6.30
CA LEU A 247 -1.12 -3.39 7.01
C LEU A 247 -1.54 -2.08 6.33
N GLU A 248 -0.61 -1.19 5.99
CA GLU A 248 -0.91 0.08 5.32
C GLU A 248 -1.61 -0.14 3.98
N ALA A 249 -1.08 -1.05 3.14
CA ALA A 249 -1.68 -1.38 1.84
C ALA A 249 -3.10 -1.94 2.00
N SER A 250 -3.28 -2.89 2.91
CA SER A 250 -4.57 -3.56 3.12
C SER A 250 -5.63 -2.61 3.66
N ILE A 251 -5.28 -1.81 4.66
CA ILE A 251 -6.20 -0.86 5.30
C ILE A 251 -6.53 0.30 4.34
N SER A 252 -5.61 0.66 3.44
CA SER A 252 -5.89 1.61 2.36
C SER A 252 -6.97 1.08 1.40
N ILE A 253 -6.94 -0.20 1.02
CA ILE A 253 -7.98 -0.82 0.17
C ILE A 253 -9.33 -0.89 0.91
N LEU A 254 -9.30 -1.25 2.20
CA LEU A 254 -10.48 -1.32 3.05
C LEU A 254 -11.16 0.05 3.18
N SER A 255 -10.39 1.09 3.51
CA SER A 255 -10.92 2.44 3.72
C SER A 255 -11.66 2.95 2.48
N VAL A 256 -11.10 2.71 1.29
CA VAL A 256 -11.67 3.15 0.01
C VAL A 256 -12.88 2.31 -0.40
N SER A 257 -12.96 1.04 0.01
CA SER A 257 -14.09 0.15 -0.31
C SER A 257 -15.29 0.33 0.62
N THR A 258 -15.06 0.89 1.82
CA THR A 258 -16.08 1.05 2.87
C THR A 258 -17.31 1.85 2.46
N PRO A 259 -17.22 3.00 1.76
CA PRO A 259 -18.40 3.75 1.34
C PRO A 259 -19.38 2.91 0.51
N ASN A 260 -18.87 1.99 -0.32
CA ASN A 260 -19.72 1.11 -1.13
C ASN A 260 -20.32 -0.03 -0.30
N ALA A 261 -19.56 -0.60 0.65
CA ALA A 261 -20.09 -1.60 1.58
C ALA A 261 -21.27 -1.05 2.38
N THR A 262 -21.18 0.19 2.84
CA THR A 262 -22.28 0.84 3.57
C THR A 262 -23.53 1.09 2.73
N ALA A 263 -23.40 1.17 1.41
CA ALA A 263 -24.55 1.36 0.51
C ALA A 263 -25.42 0.10 0.38
N LEU A 264 -24.89 -1.09 0.73
CA LEU A 264 -25.61 -2.36 0.71
C LEU A 264 -26.51 -2.54 1.94
N VAL A 265 -26.16 -1.93 3.08
CA VAL A 265 -26.89 -2.01 4.36
C VAL A 265 -28.04 -1.00 4.43
N LYS A 266 -28.63 -0.67 3.27
CA LYS A 266 -29.74 0.29 3.16
C LYS A 266 -31.09 -0.34 3.47
#